data_AF-A0A1Q5EM10-F1
#
_entry.id   AF-A0A1Q5EM10-F1
#
_cell.length_a   1.000
_cell.length_b   1.000
_cell.length_c   1.000
_cell.angle_alpha   90.00
_cell.angle_beta   90.00
_cell.angle_gamma   90.00
#
_symmetry.space_group_name_H-M   'P 1'
#
loop_
_entity.id
_entity.type
_entity.pdbx_description
1 polymer ?
#
loop_
_entity_poly.entity_id
_entity_poly.type
_entity_poly.pdbx_seq_one_letter_code
_entity_poly.pdbx_strand_id
1 'polypeptide(L)' 'MKTNLYELPTEGLVLAKVCGGNSGDGESESCATIGAIPGPVDAYALGDSKLGDGSPLLRFTGAELDALAARINAIRGAAA' A
#
# COMPACT_ATOMS: atom_id res chain seq x y z
N MET A 1 -19.46 -1.97 -13.98
CA MET A 1 -19.25 -3.18 -13.15
C MET A 1 -18.10 -2.89 -12.20
N LYS A 2 -18.24 -3.12 -10.89
CA LYS A 2 -17.14 -2.92 -9.93
C LYS A 2 -16.32 -4.22 -9.90
N THR A 3 -15.08 -4.18 -10.37
CA THR A 3 -14.20 -5.36 -10.31
C THR A 3 -13.90 -5.67 -8.84
N ASN A 4 -14.12 -6.91 -8.43
CA ASN A 4 -13.71 -7.34 -7.09
C ASN A 4 -12.19 -7.52 -7.06
N LEU A 5 -11.47 -6.58 -6.46
CA LEU A 5 -10.01 -6.60 -6.44
C LEU A 5 -9.44 -7.78 -5.63
N TYR A 6 -10.22 -8.36 -4.72
CA TYR A 6 -9.79 -9.52 -3.92
C TYR A 6 -9.85 -10.84 -4.70
N GLU A 7 -10.44 -10.85 -5.90
CA GLU A 7 -10.38 -12.00 -6.82
C GLU A 7 -9.11 -11.99 -7.69
N LEU A 8 -8.33 -10.91 -7.64
CA LEU A 8 -7.07 -10.82 -8.39
C LEU A 8 -5.97 -11.64 -7.69
N PRO A 9 -5.13 -12.36 -8.44
CA PRO A 9 -4.06 -13.17 -7.87
C PRO A 9 -3.02 -12.29 -7.19
N THR A 10 -2.54 -12.72 -6.03
CA THR A 10 -1.54 -11.98 -5.23
C THR A 10 -0.33 -12.83 -4.86
N GLU A 11 -0.32 -14.09 -5.29
CA GLU A 11 0.76 -15.04 -5.11
C GLU A 11 2.03 -14.55 -5.82
N GLY A 12 3.14 -14.48 -5.09
CA GLY A 12 4.42 -14.06 -5.66
C GLY A 12 4.55 -12.57 -5.95
N LEU A 13 3.64 -11.73 -5.43
CA LEU A 13 3.77 -10.28 -5.54
C LEU A 13 5.10 -9.79 -4.99
N VAL A 14 5.81 -9.00 -5.80
CA VAL A 14 6.98 -8.26 -5.34
C VAL A 14 6.50 -6.98 -4.68
N LEU A 15 6.67 -6.89 -3.36
CA LEU A 15 6.27 -5.73 -2.59
C LEU A 15 7.48 -4.84 -2.28
N ALA A 16 7.39 -3.56 -2.63
CA ALA A 16 8.35 -2.55 -2.23
C ALA A 16 8.03 -2.06 -0.81
N LYS A 17 9.07 -1.89 0.02
CA LYS A 17 8.94 -1.27 1.35
C LYS A 17 8.97 0.25 1.21
N VAL A 18 7.97 0.92 1.76
CA VAL A 18 7.87 2.38 1.87
C VAL A 18 7.97 2.73 3.35
N CYS A 19 9.19 3.06 3.78
CA CYS A 19 9.50 3.40 5.16
C CYS A 19 9.54 4.92 5.33
N GLY A 20 9.00 5.43 6.44
CA GLY A 20 9.13 6.84 6.83
C GLY A 20 9.82 6.96 8.18
N GLY A 21 10.48 8.09 8.43
CA GLY A 21 11.23 8.36 9.66
C GLY A 21 12.75 8.27 9.48
N ASN A 22 13.48 8.68 10.52
CA ASN A 22 14.94 8.74 10.52
C ASN A 22 15.53 7.37 10.94
N SER A 23 15.27 6.33 10.16
CA SER A 23 15.77 4.98 10.45
C SER A 23 17.19 4.83 9.89
N GLY A 24 18.16 5.42 10.59
CA GLY A 24 19.59 5.10 10.42
C GLY A 24 19.96 3.70 10.91
N ASP A 25 19.04 3.05 11.62
CA ASP A 25 19.24 1.77 12.29
C ASP A 25 18.06 0.88 11.86
N GLY A 26 18.35 -0.27 11.25
CA GLY A 26 17.41 -1.14 10.51
C GLY A 26 16.29 -1.80 11.30
N GLU A 27 15.65 -1.09 12.21
CA GLU A 27 14.54 -1.55 13.03
C GLU A 27 13.20 -1.42 12.27
N SER A 28 12.51 -2.55 12.18
CA SER A 28 11.49 -2.89 11.17
C SER A 28 10.08 -2.34 11.45
N GLU A 29 9.94 -1.29 12.27
CA GLU A 29 8.65 -0.82 12.80
C GLU A 29 8.02 0.37 12.07
N SER A 30 8.39 0.68 10.82
CA SER A 30 7.90 1.93 10.17
C SER A 30 7.58 1.85 8.68
N CYS A 31 7.48 0.65 8.11
CA CYS A 31 7.24 0.50 6.68
C CYS A 31 5.81 0.06 6.37
N ALA A 32 5.21 0.70 5.36
CA ALA A 32 4.15 0.07 4.57
C ALA A 32 4.80 -0.73 3.44
N THR A 33 4.10 -1.71 2.90
CA THR A 33 4.54 -2.43 1.69
C THR A 33 3.52 -2.22 0.58
N ILE A 34 3.98 -2.06 -0.65
CA ILE A 34 3.09 -1.88 -1.81
C ILE A 34 3.62 -2.60 -3.04
N GLY A 35 2.73 -3.20 -3.83
CA GLY A 35 3.06 -3.78 -5.12
C GLY A 35 1.89 -3.70 -6.08
N ALA A 36 2.18 -3.59 -7.38
CA ALA A 36 1.18 -3.63 -8.43
C ALA A 36 0.70 -5.08 -8.62
N ILE A 37 -0.62 -5.26 -8.73
CA ILE A 37 -1.23 -6.56 -9.02
C ILE A 37 -1.21 -6.76 -10.53
N PRO A 38 -0.57 -7.83 -11.06
CA PRO A 38 -0.54 -8.09 -12.49
C PRO A 38 -1.95 -8.32 -13.05
N GLY A 39 -2.26 -7.69 -14.18
CA GLY A 39 -3.55 -7.87 -14.86
C GLY A 39 -3.98 -6.65 -15.67
N PRO A 40 -5.19 -6.69 -16.25
CA PRO A 40 -5.73 -5.60 -17.07
C PRO A 40 -6.29 -4.42 -16.25
N VAL A 41 -6.33 -4.54 -14.92
CA VAL A 41 -6.88 -3.54 -14.01
C VAL A 41 -5.73 -2.87 -13.27
N ASP A 42 -5.77 -1.54 -13.21
CA ASP A 42 -4.85 -0.72 -12.41
C ASP A 42 -5.12 -0.93 -10.91
N ALA A 43 -4.50 -1.96 -10.34
CA ALA A 43 -4.75 -2.43 -8.98
C ALA A 43 -3.43 -2.67 -8.23
N TYR A 44 -3.47 -2.44 -6.93
CA TYR A 44 -2.32 -2.50 -6.02
C TYR A 44 -2.69 -3.24 -4.75
N ALA A 45 -1.69 -3.91 -4.18
CA ALA A 45 -1.77 -4.57 -2.89
C ALA A 45 -0.92 -3.81 -1.87
N LEU A 46 -1.50 -3.46 -0.72
CA LEU A 46 -0.86 -2.72 0.37
C LEU A 46 -0.78 -3.61 1.62
N GLY A 47 0.39 -3.70 2.25
CA GLY A 47 0.59 -4.42 3.51
C GLY A 47 1.19 -3.54 4.60
N ASP A 48 1.06 -3.98 5.85
CA ASP A 48 1.80 -3.40 6.99
C ASP A 48 2.87 -4.40 7.42
N SER A 49 4.15 -4.05 7.23
CA SER A 49 5.26 -4.94 7.58
C SER A 49 5.33 -5.24 9.08
N LYS A 50 4.69 -4.42 9.93
CA LYS A 50 4.64 -4.62 11.39
C LYS A 50 3.80 -5.83 11.77
N LEU A 51 2.85 -6.23 10.92
CA LEU A 51 1.96 -7.36 11.16
C LEU A 51 2.55 -8.69 10.68
N GLY A 52 3.74 -8.66 10.05
CA GLY A 52 4.43 -9.83 9.51
C GLY A 52 3.81 -10.38 8.22
N ASP A 53 4.47 -11.40 7.67
CA ASP A 53 4.23 -11.93 6.32
C ASP A 53 2.87 -12.65 6.13
N GLY A 54 2.20 -13.00 7.22
CA GLY A 54 0.87 -13.64 7.20
C GLY A 54 -0.31 -12.65 7.18
N SER A 55 -0.03 -11.35 7.23
CA SER A 55 -1.09 -10.33 7.26
C SER A 55 -1.78 -10.18 5.89
N PRO A 56 -3.11 -9.97 5.87
CA PRO A 56 -3.84 -9.82 4.61
C PRO A 56 -3.44 -8.50 3.92
N LEU A 57 -3.18 -8.56 2.62
CA LEU A 57 -2.97 -7.36 1.82
C LEU A 57 -4.30 -6.60 1.63
N LEU A 58 -4.29 -5.29 1.72
CA LEU A 58 -5.41 -4.46 1.32
C LEU A 58 -5.33 -4.21 -0.19
N ARG A 59 -6.46 -4.23 -0.89
CA ARG A 59 -6.50 -4.06 -2.35
C ARG A 59 -7.12 -2.71 -2.69
N PHE A 60 -6.46 -1.96 -3.57
CA PHE A 60 -6.90 -0.65 -4.02
C PHE A 60 -6.69 -0.50 -5.52
N THR A 61 -7.55 0.29 -6.17
CA THR A 61 -7.28 0.82 -7.51
C THR A 61 -6.27 1.96 -7.44
N GLY A 62 -5.58 2.28 -8.55
CA GLY A 62 -4.72 3.46 -8.60
C GLY A 62 -5.48 4.75 -8.33
N ALA A 63 -6.70 4.89 -8.85
CA ALA A 63 -7.57 6.03 -8.57
C ALA A 63 -7.90 6.19 -7.06
N GLU A 64 -8.09 5.10 -6.33
CA GLU A 64 -8.30 5.15 -4.87
C GLU A 64 -7.01 5.56 -4.13
N LEU A 65 -5.83 5.11 -4.59
CA LEU A 65 -4.55 5.52 -4.02
C LEU A 65 -4.22 6.99 -4.30
N ASP A 66 -4.53 7.49 -5.50
CA ASP A 66 -4.38 8.92 -5.84
C ASP A 66 -5.26 9.80 -4.95
N ALA A 67 -6.52 9.39 -4.76
CA ALA A 67 -7.44 10.08 -3.86
C ALA A 67 -6.96 10.04 -2.40
N LEU A 68 -6.41 8.91 -1.95
CA LEU A 68 -5.81 8.76 -0.62
C LEU A 68 -4.60 9.70 -0.45
N ALA A 69 -3.70 9.75 -1.42
CA ALA A 69 -2.53 10.63 -1.38
C ALA A 69 -2.94 12.11 -1.31
N ALA A 70 -3.89 12.53 -2.14
CA ALA A 70 -4.45 13.88 -2.10
C ALA A 70 -5.06 14.20 -0.73
N ARG A 71 -5.79 13.25 -0.13
CA ARG A 71 -6.41 13.44 1.19
C ARG A 71 -5.36 13.54 2.30
N ILE A 72 -4.31 12.72 2.28
CA ILE A 72 -3.21 12.80 3.24
C ILE A 72 -2.53 14.17 3.18
N ASN A 73 -2.25 14.67 1.99
CA ASN A 73 -1.66 16.00 1.80
C ASN A 73 -2.57 17.11 2.34
N ALA A 74 -3.87 17.02 2.09
CA ALA A 74 -4.84 17.98 2.65
C ALA A 74 -4.90 17.93 4.19
N ILE A 75 -4.83 16.76 4.81
CA ILE A 75 -4.79 16.62 6.27
C ILE A 75 -3.53 17.28 6.85
N ARG A 76 -2.37 17.00 6.24
CA ARG A 76 -1.08 17.54 6.69
C ARG A 76 -0.98 19.05 6.47
N GLY A 77 -1.49 19.56 5.35
CA GLY A 77 -1.53 20.98 5.05
C GLY A 77 -2.53 21.79 5.89
N ALA A 78 -3.58 21.15 6.40
CA ALA A 78 -4.54 21.77 7.33
C ALA A 78 -4.04 21.81 8.79
N ALA A 79 -2.94 21.12 9.10
CA ALA A 79 -2.33 21.09 10.42
C ALA A 79 -1.17 22.12 10.58
N ALA A 80 -1.04 23.06 9.64
CA ALA A 80 -0.05 24.13 9.62
C ALA A 80 -0.67 25.48 10.03
#